data_AF-A0A1F6XQ49-F1
#
_entry.id   AF-A0A1F6XQ49-F1
#
_cell.length_a   1.000
_cell.length_b   1.000
_cell.length_c   1.000
_cell.angle_alpha   90.00
_cell.angle_beta   90.00
_cell.angle_gamma   90.00
#
_symmetry.space_group_name_H-M   'P 1'
#
loop_
_entity.id
_entity.type
_entity.pdbx_description
1 polymer ?
#
loop_
_entity_poly.entity_id
_entity_poly.type
_entity_poly.pdbx_seq_one_letter_code
_entity_poly.pdbx_strand_id
1 'polypeptide(L)'
;MSAKLSLPIVAEIRAVKTAREIEYIKKAQKISEQVLAEVLKKLRPDVSEIEIRNFIVRRFKQLGVRALAFPPIVSFGRGTTDVHHEPNSTRLKKGDIVMFDFGCAMPVGRRAVNHYCSDMTRTFFFGANPSAKFKKVYTAVLTAQERVLASLAKGERRAKILDRIARGFLSKKFGKKAFPHGLGHGVGTAIHEWPNLKPRSPDILKPGMVVTVEPGVYLKGWGGVRIEDMVLITGRGMRNLANAPKIPVLKTPIMVFGTFDGLHKGHLDFFKQARRLSENPFLIVSIARDLNVKRIKGRSPSKGERARMIEVKKIRLVDKVVLGGNRNYLSHILKEKPEIIALGYDQSEYTDNLKKELADAGLKNIKIVRLKKYYPNLYKSSIITKK
;
A
#
# COMPACT_ATOMS: atom_id res chain seq x y z
N MET A 1 45.61 -10.29 20.24
CA MET A 1 45.32 -9.96 18.82
C MET A 1 44.15 -10.76 18.19
N SER A 2 43.50 -11.70 18.88
CA SER A 2 42.49 -12.61 18.29
C SER A 2 41.07 -12.01 18.11
N ALA A 3 40.63 -11.06 18.94
CA ALA A 3 39.24 -10.56 18.93
C ALA A 3 38.91 -9.55 17.81
N LYS A 4 39.91 -8.93 17.16
CA LYS A 4 39.68 -7.91 16.11
C LYS A 4 39.47 -8.50 14.71
N LEU A 5 39.99 -9.71 14.43
CA LEU A 5 39.81 -10.41 13.15
C LEU A 5 38.49 -11.21 13.08
N SER A 6 37.89 -11.58 14.21
CA SER A 6 36.68 -12.41 14.25
C SER A 6 35.40 -11.64 13.92
N LEU A 7 35.32 -10.36 14.29
CA LEU A 7 34.11 -9.53 14.09
C LEU A 7 33.75 -9.32 12.60
N PRO A 8 34.71 -8.98 11.69
CA PRO A 8 34.42 -8.88 10.26
C PRO A 8 33.91 -10.19 9.65
N ILE A 9 34.51 -11.32 10.03
CA ILE A 9 34.14 -12.64 9.51
C ILE A 9 32.71 -13.01 9.92
N VAL A 10 32.35 -12.78 11.19
CA VAL A 10 30.98 -13.03 11.68
C VAL A 10 29.96 -12.15 10.96
N ALA A 11 30.30 -10.88 10.71
CA ALA A 11 29.43 -9.97 9.97
C ALA A 11 29.20 -10.45 8.53
N GLU A 12 30.24 -10.89 7.82
CA GLU A 12 30.12 -11.42 6.45
C GLU A 12 29.28 -12.69 6.37
N ILE A 13 29.44 -13.62 7.32
CA ILE A 13 28.66 -14.86 7.38
C ILE A 13 27.17 -14.54 7.61
N ARG A 14 26.86 -13.68 8.60
CA ARG A 14 25.47 -13.28 8.90
C ARG A 14 24.81 -12.51 7.76
N ALA A 15 25.59 -11.81 6.95
CA ALA A 15 25.07 -11.00 5.86
C ALA A 15 24.38 -11.82 4.78
N VAL A 16 24.89 -13.03 4.52
CA VAL A 16 24.39 -13.95 3.49
C VAL A 16 23.41 -14.91 4.14
N LYS A 17 22.11 -14.66 3.95
CA LYS A 17 21.05 -15.41 4.61
C LYS A 17 20.87 -16.76 3.94
N THR A 18 20.74 -17.81 4.74
CA THR A 18 20.25 -19.11 4.28
C THR A 18 18.78 -19.01 3.85
N ALA A 19 18.30 -19.99 3.08
CA ALA A 19 16.91 -20.05 2.64
C ALA A 19 15.93 -20.00 3.83
N ARG A 20 16.27 -20.65 4.94
CA ARG A 20 15.44 -20.68 6.15
C ARG A 20 15.33 -19.31 6.81
N GLU A 21 16.44 -18.56 6.86
CA GLU A 21 16.48 -17.20 7.41
C GLU A 21 15.66 -16.22 6.57
N ILE A 22 15.76 -16.34 5.24
CA ILE A 22 14.94 -15.56 4.30
C ILE A 22 13.45 -15.80 4.54
N GLU A 23 13.03 -17.04 4.80
CA GLU A 23 11.63 -17.35 5.12
C GLU A 23 11.18 -16.72 6.45
N TYR A 24 12.07 -16.60 7.44
CA TYR A 24 11.75 -15.89 8.68
C TYR A 24 11.65 -14.37 8.48
N ILE A 25 12.55 -13.77 7.71
CA ILE A 25 12.48 -12.35 7.35
C ILE A 25 11.18 -12.03 6.59
N LYS A 26 10.78 -12.88 5.62
CA LYS A 26 9.51 -12.74 4.90
C LYS A 26 8.30 -12.81 5.83
N LYS A 27 8.33 -13.70 6.83
CA LYS A 27 7.27 -13.79 7.85
C LYS A 27 7.20 -12.52 8.69
N ALA A 28 8.35 -12.01 9.15
CA ALA A 28 8.42 -10.74 9.86
C ALA A 28 7.84 -9.59 9.02
N GLN A 29 8.24 -9.50 7.75
CA GLN A 29 7.74 -8.49 6.82
C GLN A 29 6.22 -8.58 6.63
N LYS A 30 5.68 -9.77 6.43
CA LYS A 30 4.23 -10.00 6.28
C LYS A 30 3.43 -9.55 7.52
N ILE A 31 3.98 -9.76 8.71
CA ILE A 31 3.36 -9.29 9.96
C ILE A 31 3.34 -7.75 9.98
N SER A 32 4.46 -7.10 9.65
CA SER A 32 4.53 -5.63 9.59
C SER A 32 3.57 -5.04 8.55
N GLU A 33 3.40 -5.69 7.40
CA GLU A 33 2.41 -5.29 6.39
C GLU A 33 0.96 -5.44 6.87
N GLN A 34 0.67 -6.52 7.59
CA GLN A 34 -0.63 -6.70 8.23
C GLN A 34 -0.90 -5.59 9.24
N VAL A 35 0.08 -5.28 10.10
CA VAL A 35 -0.05 -4.20 11.10
C VAL A 35 -0.26 -2.85 10.42
N LEU A 36 0.47 -2.54 9.35
CA LEU A 36 0.26 -1.32 8.57
C LEU A 36 -1.17 -1.23 8.05
N ALA A 37 -1.68 -2.28 7.42
CA ALA A 37 -3.05 -2.30 6.89
C ALA A 37 -4.11 -2.07 7.97
N GLU A 38 -3.85 -2.48 9.21
CA GLU A 38 -4.74 -2.24 10.35
C GLU A 38 -4.56 -0.82 10.94
N VAL A 39 -3.34 -0.29 10.99
CA VAL A 39 -3.03 1.09 11.39
C VAL A 39 -3.76 2.10 10.52
N LEU A 40 -3.77 1.87 9.20
CA LEU A 40 -4.44 2.78 8.26
C LEU A 40 -5.94 2.91 8.54
N LYS A 41 -6.58 1.89 9.12
CA LYS A 41 -7.99 1.91 9.54
C LYS A 41 -8.23 2.63 10.87
N LYS A 42 -7.17 2.94 11.62
CA LYS A 42 -7.23 3.66 12.90
C LYS A 42 -7.04 5.16 12.74
N LEU A 43 -6.58 5.61 11.57
CA LEU A 43 -6.42 7.02 11.25
C LEU A 43 -7.77 7.71 11.17
N ARG A 44 -7.94 8.73 11.98
CA ARG A 44 -9.11 9.61 12.07
C ARG A 44 -8.64 10.97 12.59
N PRO A 45 -9.39 12.06 12.36
CA PRO A 45 -9.07 13.34 12.97
C PRO A 45 -8.86 13.20 14.49
N ASP A 46 -7.92 13.98 15.01
CA ASP A 46 -7.57 14.08 16.43
C ASP A 46 -6.92 12.86 17.10
N VAL A 47 -6.73 11.74 16.39
CA VAL A 47 -5.87 10.65 16.93
C VAL A 47 -4.43 11.14 17.05
N SER A 48 -3.78 10.87 18.18
CA SER A 48 -2.39 11.25 18.41
C SER A 48 -1.38 10.23 17.86
N GLU A 49 -0.15 10.66 17.62
CA GLU A 49 0.95 9.78 17.21
C GLU A 49 1.17 8.66 18.24
N ILE A 50 1.17 8.99 19.54
CA ILE A 50 1.29 8.02 20.64
C ILE A 50 0.16 6.99 20.62
N GLU A 51 -1.10 7.39 20.38
CA GLU A 51 -2.21 6.43 20.29
C GLU A 51 -1.99 5.40 19.17
N ILE A 52 -1.50 5.84 18.01
CA ILE A 52 -1.19 4.96 16.88
C ILE A 52 0.03 4.10 17.18
N ARG A 53 1.10 4.65 17.78
CA ARG A 53 2.27 3.87 18.24
C ARG A 53 1.84 2.77 19.19
N ASN A 54 1.04 3.09 20.21
CA ASN A 54 0.54 2.12 21.18
C ASN A 54 -0.37 1.06 20.54
N PHE A 55 -1.12 1.42 19.49
CA PHE A 55 -1.84 0.44 18.69
C PHE A 55 -0.87 -0.52 17.96
N ILE A 56 0.18 0.00 17.29
CA ILE A 56 1.21 -0.81 16.60
C ILE A 56 1.86 -1.81 17.56
N VAL A 57 2.35 -1.34 18.71
CA VAL A 57 3.02 -2.18 19.71
C VAL A 57 2.09 -3.28 20.22
N ARG A 58 0.86 -2.94 20.61
CA ARG A 58 -0.13 -3.93 21.06
C ARG A 58 -0.44 -4.93 19.96
N ARG A 59 -0.55 -4.49 18.71
CA ARG A 59 -0.92 -5.37 17.62
C ARG A 59 0.18 -6.37 17.28
N PHE A 60 1.44 -5.95 17.28
CA PHE A 60 2.57 -6.88 17.17
C PHE A 60 2.52 -7.96 18.26
N LYS A 61 2.30 -7.58 19.53
CA LYS A 61 2.18 -8.52 20.64
C LYS A 61 1.06 -9.55 20.42
N GLN A 62 -0.10 -9.11 19.93
CA GLN A 62 -1.23 -10.01 19.61
C GLN A 62 -0.93 -10.97 18.44
N LEU A 63 -0.01 -10.62 17.55
CA LEU A 63 0.44 -11.46 16.44
C LEU A 63 1.62 -12.37 16.83
N GLY A 64 1.94 -12.49 18.12
CA GLY A 64 2.98 -13.37 18.63
C GLY A 64 4.40 -12.81 18.56
N VAL A 65 4.55 -11.53 18.20
CA VAL A 65 5.84 -10.83 18.23
C VAL A 65 6.16 -10.44 19.68
N ARG A 66 7.30 -10.92 20.19
CA ARG A 66 7.74 -10.65 21.57
C ARG A 66 8.57 -9.37 21.70
N ALA A 67 9.24 -8.97 20.63
CA ALA A 67 10.09 -7.79 20.58
C ALA A 67 9.92 -7.05 19.24
N LEU A 68 10.02 -5.73 19.30
CA LEU A 68 10.07 -4.89 18.10
C LEU A 68 11.48 -4.86 17.56
N ALA A 69 11.66 -4.64 16.26
CA ALA A 69 13.00 -4.47 15.70
C ALA A 69 13.64 -3.15 16.17
N PHE A 70 12.80 -2.13 16.37
CA PHE A 70 13.13 -0.80 16.88
C PHE A 70 11.84 -0.09 17.35
N PRO A 71 11.93 1.02 18.11
CA PRO A 71 10.75 1.81 18.48
C PRO A 71 9.99 2.31 17.24
N PRO A 72 8.69 2.02 17.09
CA PRO A 72 7.92 2.45 15.92
C PRO A 72 7.87 3.97 15.82
N ILE A 73 8.24 4.49 14.66
CA ILE A 73 8.10 5.90 14.31
C ILE A 73 6.71 6.10 13.71
N VAL A 74 6.01 7.08 14.28
CA VAL A 74 4.73 7.62 13.81
C VAL A 74 4.89 9.13 13.84
N SER A 75 4.83 9.75 12.66
CA SER A 75 5.01 11.19 12.55
C SER A 75 3.91 11.81 11.69
N PHE A 76 3.33 12.90 12.19
CA PHE A 76 2.28 13.66 11.50
C PHE A 76 2.76 15.08 11.17
N GLY A 77 2.29 15.61 10.05
CA GLY A 77 2.52 16.99 9.63
C GLY A 77 4.01 17.34 9.63
N ARG A 78 4.40 18.35 10.42
CA ARG A 78 5.79 18.81 10.52
C ARG A 78 6.74 17.80 11.17
N GLY A 79 6.25 16.88 12.00
CA GLY A 79 7.07 15.82 12.62
C GLY A 79 7.75 14.95 11.56
N THR A 80 7.14 14.82 10.38
CA THR A 80 7.71 14.05 9.26
C THR A 80 9.03 14.61 8.72
N THR A 81 9.43 15.83 9.09
CA THR A 81 10.75 16.39 8.74
C THR A 81 11.89 15.74 9.54
N ASP A 82 11.63 15.20 10.73
CA ASP A 82 12.64 14.53 11.54
C ASP A 82 12.78 13.05 11.11
N VAL A 83 14.02 12.66 10.78
CA VAL A 83 14.34 11.30 10.32
C VAL A 83 14.25 10.27 11.44
N HIS A 84 14.41 10.70 12.70
CA HIS A 84 14.36 9.88 13.91
C HIS A 84 13.25 10.31 14.86
N HIS A 85 12.14 10.83 14.30
CA HIS A 85 11.02 11.39 15.05
C HIS A 85 10.53 10.44 16.16
N GLU A 86 10.50 10.93 17.39
CA GLU A 86 9.87 10.22 18.51
C GLU A 86 8.37 10.58 18.59
N PRO A 87 7.45 9.60 18.48
CA PRO A 87 6.01 9.87 18.53
C PRO A 87 5.59 10.59 19.80
N ASN A 88 4.81 11.65 19.67
CA ASN A 88 4.37 12.48 20.78
C ASN A 88 2.84 12.72 20.78
N SER A 89 2.37 13.72 21.53
CA SER A 89 0.95 14.06 21.62
C SER A 89 0.38 14.81 20.41
N THR A 90 1.17 15.00 19.34
CA THR A 90 0.73 15.63 18.09
C THR A 90 -0.49 14.89 17.55
N ARG A 91 -1.55 15.65 17.27
CA ARG A 91 -2.84 15.14 16.79
C ARG A 91 -2.94 15.25 15.28
N LEU A 92 -3.46 14.20 14.66
CA LEU A 92 -3.64 14.11 13.21
C LEU A 92 -4.70 15.07 12.70
N LYS A 93 -4.35 15.88 11.70
CA LYS A 93 -5.25 16.84 11.03
C LYS A 93 -5.34 16.56 9.55
N LYS A 94 -6.51 16.85 8.97
CA LYS A 94 -6.70 16.79 7.51
C LYS A 94 -5.69 17.72 6.83
N GLY A 95 -4.99 17.20 5.83
CA GLY A 95 -3.89 17.88 5.14
C GLY A 95 -2.50 17.45 5.62
N ASP A 96 -2.40 16.70 6.71
CA ASP A 96 -1.11 16.25 7.22
C ASP A 96 -0.46 15.18 6.34
N ILE A 97 0.86 15.24 6.28
CA ILE A 97 1.67 14.10 5.87
C ILE A 97 1.71 13.13 7.06
N VAL A 98 1.59 11.84 6.79
CA VAL A 98 1.64 10.78 7.79
C VAL A 98 2.71 9.79 7.39
N MET A 99 3.73 9.61 8.22
CA MET A 99 4.79 8.64 7.96
C MET A 99 4.85 7.61 9.09
N PHE A 100 4.86 6.34 8.69
CA PHE A 100 5.08 5.20 9.56
C PHE A 100 6.36 4.53 9.17
N ASP A 101 7.21 4.28 10.15
CA ASP A 101 8.42 3.48 9.99
C ASP A 101 8.53 2.54 11.18
N PHE A 102 8.35 1.25 10.91
CA PHE A 102 8.36 0.23 11.94
C PHE A 102 8.63 -1.16 11.38
N GLY A 103 9.15 -2.02 12.26
CA GLY A 103 9.40 -3.41 12.00
C GLY A 103 9.27 -4.28 13.24
N CYS A 104 9.09 -5.58 13.04
CA CYS A 104 9.07 -6.56 14.11
C CYS A 104 10.32 -7.44 14.10
N ALA A 105 10.70 -7.93 15.29
CA ALA A 105 11.68 -8.99 15.45
C ALA A 105 10.92 -10.30 15.66
N MET A 106 10.68 -11.04 14.57
CA MET A 106 9.89 -12.27 14.62
C MET A 106 10.70 -13.38 15.32
N PRO A 107 10.26 -13.90 16.48
CA PRO A 107 10.97 -14.98 17.17
C PRO A 107 10.93 -16.28 16.36
N VAL A 108 12.02 -17.05 16.42
CA VAL A 108 12.18 -18.31 15.68
C VAL A 108 12.72 -19.44 16.57
N GLY A 109 12.33 -20.67 16.23
CA GLY A 109 12.70 -21.89 16.97
C GLY A 109 11.86 -22.10 18.24
N ARG A 110 11.95 -23.30 18.83
CA ARG A 110 11.12 -23.71 19.98
C ARG A 110 11.29 -22.81 21.22
N ARG A 111 12.51 -22.31 21.44
CA ARG A 111 12.85 -21.45 22.58
C ARG A 111 12.68 -19.95 22.31
N ALA A 112 12.41 -19.56 21.05
CA ALA A 112 12.23 -18.16 20.65
C ALA A 112 13.37 -17.21 21.09
N VAL A 113 14.60 -17.73 21.16
CA VAL A 113 15.81 -16.96 21.54
C VAL A 113 16.33 -16.16 20.35
N ASN A 114 16.24 -16.72 19.15
CA ASN A 114 16.62 -16.07 17.92
C ASN A 114 15.42 -15.35 17.31
N HIS A 115 15.68 -14.32 16.51
CA HIS A 115 14.67 -13.60 15.77
C HIS A 115 15.21 -13.07 14.44
N TYR A 116 14.31 -12.70 13.54
CA TYR A 116 14.64 -11.97 12.32
C TYR A 116 13.79 -10.72 12.21
N CYS A 117 14.44 -9.63 11.84
CA CYS A 117 13.84 -8.32 11.73
C CYS A 117 13.14 -8.13 10.38
N SER A 118 12.11 -7.30 10.39
CA SER A 118 11.62 -6.61 9.21
C SER A 118 11.89 -5.12 9.33
N ASP A 119 11.87 -4.42 8.21
CA ASP A 119 11.89 -2.96 8.18
C ASP A 119 11.00 -2.40 7.05
N MET A 120 10.25 -1.35 7.33
CA MET A 120 9.35 -0.74 6.35
C MET A 120 8.86 0.64 6.76
N THR A 121 9.23 1.61 5.94
CA THR A 121 8.63 2.95 5.90
C THR A 121 7.57 3.11 4.82
N ARG A 122 6.42 3.71 5.18
CA ARG A 122 5.39 4.21 4.25
C ARG A 122 4.93 5.61 4.64
N THR A 123 4.81 6.47 3.63
CA THR A 123 4.29 7.84 3.78
C THR A 123 2.94 7.99 3.06
N PHE A 124 2.00 8.68 3.70
CA PHE A 124 0.65 8.96 3.25
C PHE A 124 0.31 10.44 3.39
N PHE A 125 -0.74 10.87 2.71
CA PHE A 125 -1.41 12.15 2.92
C PHE A 125 -2.77 11.91 3.55
N PHE A 126 -3.04 12.55 4.68
CA PHE A 126 -4.32 12.40 5.38
C PHE A 126 -5.36 13.36 4.81
N GLY A 127 -6.15 12.87 3.87
CA GLY A 127 -7.22 13.61 3.20
C GLY A 127 -7.26 13.34 1.70
N ALA A 128 -8.28 13.86 1.03
CA ALA A 128 -8.53 13.56 -0.39
C ALA A 128 -7.63 14.30 -1.37
N ASN A 129 -7.21 15.51 -1.01
CA ASN A 129 -6.59 16.45 -1.94
C ASN A 129 -5.14 16.75 -1.53
N PRO A 130 -4.19 15.86 -1.86
CA PRO A 130 -2.78 16.15 -1.61
C PRO A 130 -2.33 17.39 -2.36
N SER A 131 -1.59 18.25 -1.66
CA SER A 131 -1.00 19.46 -2.26
C SER A 131 -0.08 19.10 -3.44
N ALA A 132 0.04 20.02 -4.41
CA ALA A 132 0.96 19.84 -5.54
C ALA A 132 2.41 19.58 -5.06
N LYS A 133 2.81 20.24 -3.97
CA LYS A 133 4.13 20.05 -3.35
C LYS A 133 4.29 18.63 -2.80
N PHE A 134 3.31 18.10 -2.08
CA PHE A 134 3.34 16.71 -1.59
C PHE A 134 3.41 15.72 -2.75
N LYS A 135 2.55 15.86 -3.76
CA LYS A 135 2.60 15.00 -4.96
C LYS A 135 3.98 15.04 -5.63
N LYS A 136 4.56 16.23 -5.79
CA LYS A 136 5.90 16.42 -6.40
C LYS A 136 6.99 15.71 -5.60
N VAL A 137 7.03 15.88 -4.28
CA VAL A 137 8.04 15.27 -3.43
C VAL A 137 7.85 13.76 -3.36
N TYR A 138 6.62 13.28 -3.13
CA TYR A 138 6.31 11.86 -3.07
C TYR A 138 6.69 11.13 -4.35
N THR A 139 6.27 11.64 -5.51
CA THR A 139 6.62 11.04 -6.81
C THR A 139 8.12 11.01 -7.01
N ALA A 140 8.85 12.06 -6.61
CA ALA A 140 10.30 12.07 -6.74
C ALA A 140 10.99 11.03 -5.82
N VAL A 141 10.54 10.87 -4.57
CA VAL A 141 11.06 9.83 -3.67
C VAL A 141 10.75 8.44 -4.22
N LEU A 142 9.51 8.20 -4.68
CA LEU A 142 9.11 6.93 -5.31
C LEU A 142 9.97 6.62 -6.54
N THR A 143 10.13 7.60 -7.45
CA THR A 143 11.00 7.45 -8.63
C THR A 143 12.46 7.18 -8.26
N ALA A 144 12.98 7.81 -7.20
CA ALA A 144 14.34 7.57 -6.73
C ALA A 144 14.50 6.11 -6.27
N GLN A 145 13.54 5.61 -5.49
CA GLN A 145 13.52 4.23 -5.03
C GLN A 145 13.43 3.25 -6.20
N GLU A 146 12.50 3.46 -7.13
CA GLU A 146 12.30 2.61 -8.30
C GLU A 146 13.53 2.54 -9.20
N ARG A 147 14.28 3.65 -9.35
CA ARG A 147 15.55 3.66 -10.08
C ARG A 147 16.61 2.78 -9.44
N VAL A 148 16.70 2.80 -8.11
CA VAL A 148 17.62 1.92 -7.36
C VAL A 148 17.19 0.47 -7.52
N LEU A 149 15.90 0.17 -7.31
CA LEU A 149 15.34 -1.18 -7.47
C LEU A 149 15.58 -1.74 -8.88
N ALA A 150 15.40 -0.92 -9.91
CA ALA A 150 15.68 -1.30 -11.30
C ALA A 150 17.18 -1.54 -11.54
N SER A 151 18.06 -0.75 -10.91
CA SER A 151 19.51 -0.94 -11.00
C SER A 151 19.97 -2.23 -10.33
N LEU A 152 19.42 -2.54 -9.14
CA LEU A 152 19.62 -3.82 -8.45
C LEU A 152 19.13 -5.01 -9.29
N ALA A 153 17.96 -4.86 -9.95
CA ALA A 153 17.42 -5.87 -10.84
C ALA A 153 18.31 -6.11 -12.08
N LYS A 154 19.01 -5.07 -12.56
CA LYS A 154 20.01 -5.17 -13.64
C LYS A 154 21.39 -5.64 -13.18
N GLY A 155 21.57 -5.98 -11.91
CA GLY A 155 22.80 -6.57 -11.40
C GLY A 155 23.81 -5.60 -10.79
N GLU A 156 23.49 -4.31 -10.61
CA GLU A 156 24.39 -3.43 -9.84
C GLU A 156 24.47 -3.93 -8.39
N ARG A 157 25.69 -3.93 -7.82
CA ARG A 157 25.99 -4.44 -6.48
C ARG A 157 26.80 -3.47 -5.63
N ARG A 158 27.37 -2.43 -6.22
CA ARG A 158 28.19 -1.45 -5.50
C ARG A 158 27.29 -0.54 -4.68
N ALA A 159 27.37 -0.63 -3.37
CA ALA A 159 26.54 0.14 -2.44
C ALA A 159 26.63 1.67 -2.71
N LYS A 160 27.84 2.19 -2.97
CA LYS A 160 28.05 3.60 -3.35
C LYS A 160 27.34 4.04 -4.63
N ILE A 161 27.17 3.14 -5.59
CA ILE A 161 26.52 3.47 -6.88
C ILE A 161 25.01 3.52 -6.68
N LEU A 162 24.46 2.56 -5.94
CA LEU A 162 23.04 2.54 -5.57
C LEU A 162 22.64 3.81 -4.82
N ASP A 163 23.39 4.20 -3.78
CA ASP A 163 23.16 5.45 -3.04
C ASP A 163 23.18 6.67 -3.97
N ARG A 164 24.18 6.74 -4.87
CA ARG A 164 24.34 7.83 -5.82
C ARG A 164 23.17 7.95 -6.80
N ILE A 165 22.54 6.85 -7.21
CA ILE A 165 21.38 6.88 -8.10
C ILE A 165 20.23 7.67 -7.45
N ALA A 166 19.86 7.32 -6.22
CA ALA A 166 18.80 8.01 -5.49
C ALA A 166 19.22 9.44 -5.12
N ARG A 167 20.39 9.58 -4.47
CA ARG A 167 20.87 10.87 -3.96
C ARG A 167 21.13 11.88 -5.08
N GLY A 168 21.77 11.45 -6.16
CA GLY A 168 22.01 12.29 -7.34
C GLY A 168 20.72 12.77 -7.99
N PHE A 169 19.70 11.92 -8.07
CA PHE A 169 18.39 12.30 -8.58
C PHE A 169 17.65 13.30 -7.67
N LEU A 170 17.60 13.03 -6.36
CA LEU A 170 16.88 13.86 -5.40
C LEU A 170 17.55 15.22 -5.17
N SER A 171 18.88 15.25 -5.08
CA SER A 171 19.66 16.48 -4.88
C SER A 171 19.50 17.48 -6.02
N LYS A 172 19.37 17.03 -7.27
CA LYS A 172 19.06 17.90 -8.41
C LYS A 172 17.68 18.56 -8.31
N LYS A 173 16.74 17.94 -7.59
CA LYS A 173 15.36 18.42 -7.47
C LYS A 173 15.10 19.25 -6.21
N PHE A 174 15.78 18.93 -5.11
CA PHE A 174 15.48 19.49 -3.78
C PHE A 174 16.72 19.98 -3.02
N GLY A 175 17.91 19.92 -3.64
CA GLY A 175 19.17 20.32 -3.02
C GLY A 175 19.87 19.19 -2.26
N LYS A 176 21.18 19.35 -2.05
CA LYS A 176 22.05 18.30 -1.44
C LYS A 176 21.68 17.94 -0.01
N LYS A 177 21.08 18.87 0.75
CA LYS A 177 20.71 18.69 2.16
C LYS A 177 19.35 17.98 2.36
N ALA A 178 18.56 17.78 1.30
CA ALA A 178 17.22 17.24 1.41
C ALA A 178 17.17 15.75 1.77
N PHE A 179 18.24 14.99 1.51
CA PHE A 179 18.35 13.57 1.81
C PHE A 179 19.55 13.34 2.75
N PRO A 180 19.35 13.39 4.09
CA PRO A 180 20.46 13.49 5.05
C PRO A 180 21.04 12.14 5.50
N HIS A 181 20.33 11.03 5.32
CA HIS A 181 20.75 9.69 5.74
C HIS A 181 21.27 8.85 4.56
N GLY A 182 21.75 7.64 4.84
CA GLY A 182 22.11 6.64 3.81
C GLY A 182 20.87 6.14 3.04
N LEU A 183 21.09 5.47 1.92
CA LEU A 183 20.04 4.81 1.14
C LEU A 183 19.48 3.54 1.82
N GLY A 184 20.26 2.89 2.68
CA GLY A 184 19.79 1.72 3.41
C GLY A 184 20.91 0.95 4.09
N HIS A 185 20.56 -0.22 4.63
CA HIS A 185 21.43 -1.08 5.42
C HIS A 185 21.03 -2.56 5.29
N GLY A 186 21.88 -3.47 5.74
CA GLY A 186 21.57 -4.88 5.88
C GLY A 186 20.56 -5.12 7.00
N VAL A 187 19.71 -6.13 6.83
CA VAL A 187 18.72 -6.57 7.82
C VAL A 187 18.81 -8.07 8.00
N GLY A 188 18.75 -8.53 9.25
CA GLY A 188 18.82 -9.94 9.60
C GLY A 188 18.38 -10.16 11.04
N THR A 189 19.27 -10.67 11.88
CA THR A 189 19.02 -10.79 13.33
C THR A 189 19.22 -9.47 14.06
N ALA A 190 19.83 -8.47 13.40
CA ALA A 190 19.84 -7.08 13.84
C ALA A 190 19.11 -6.22 12.79
N ILE A 191 18.50 -5.12 13.25
CA ILE A 191 17.85 -4.16 12.33
C ILE A 191 18.88 -3.46 11.45
N HIS A 192 20.01 -3.05 12.03
CA HIS A 192 21.16 -2.51 11.31
C HIS A 192 22.31 -3.53 11.34
N GLU A 193 22.59 -4.16 10.21
CA GLU A 193 23.77 -5.00 10.01
C GLU A 193 24.44 -4.71 8.64
N TRP A 194 25.60 -5.33 8.40
CA TRP A 194 26.31 -5.18 7.13
C TRP A 194 25.53 -5.84 5.98
N PRO A 195 25.49 -5.28 4.76
CA PRO A 195 26.23 -4.10 4.25
C PRO A 195 25.55 -2.74 4.48
N ASN A 196 26.30 -1.65 4.30
CA ASN A 196 25.78 -0.27 4.42
C ASN A 196 25.65 0.39 3.04
N LEU A 197 24.46 0.86 2.68
CA LEU A 197 24.20 1.60 1.45
C LEU A 197 24.22 3.11 1.76
N LYS A 198 25.42 3.70 1.76
CA LYS A 198 25.63 5.11 2.10
C LYS A 198 26.66 5.76 1.18
N PRO A 199 26.79 7.11 1.20
CA PRO A 199 27.83 7.79 0.44
C PRO A 199 29.21 7.19 0.75
N ARG A 200 29.99 6.94 -0.30
CA ARG A 200 31.36 6.39 -0.21
C ARG A 200 31.47 4.97 0.38
N SER A 201 30.36 4.24 0.53
CA SER A 201 30.43 2.84 0.98
C SER A 201 31.28 1.97 0.03
N PRO A 202 32.29 1.23 0.55
CA PRO A 202 33.06 0.29 -0.26
C PRO A 202 32.31 -1.03 -0.51
N ASP A 203 31.17 -1.24 0.17
CA ASP A 203 30.48 -2.52 0.22
C ASP A 203 29.97 -2.98 -1.15
N ILE A 204 30.11 -4.28 -1.41
CA ILE A 204 29.57 -4.98 -2.57
C ILE A 204 28.52 -5.99 -2.09
N LEU A 205 27.29 -5.82 -2.57
CA LEU A 205 26.18 -6.69 -2.23
C LEU A 205 26.39 -8.07 -2.90
N LYS A 206 26.26 -9.15 -2.11
CA LYS A 206 26.35 -10.54 -2.58
C LYS A 206 24.96 -11.20 -2.58
N PRO A 207 24.70 -12.21 -3.44
CA PRO A 207 23.48 -13.01 -3.36
C PRO A 207 23.24 -13.57 -1.95
N GLY A 208 21.97 -13.60 -1.51
CA GLY A 208 21.58 -14.01 -0.17
C GLY A 208 21.52 -12.85 0.84
N MET A 209 22.07 -11.67 0.52
CA MET A 209 21.91 -10.50 1.38
C MET A 209 20.48 -9.94 1.33
N VAL A 210 19.99 -9.48 2.48
CA VAL A 210 18.78 -8.67 2.59
C VAL A 210 19.16 -7.27 3.03
N VAL A 211 18.71 -6.26 2.29
CA VAL A 211 19.00 -4.84 2.55
C VAL A 211 17.74 -3.98 2.42
N THR A 212 17.71 -2.82 3.08
CA THR A 212 16.68 -1.78 2.87
C THR A 212 17.03 -0.88 1.67
N VAL A 213 15.99 -0.34 1.03
CA VAL A 213 16.09 0.72 0.01
C VAL A 213 15.09 1.81 0.36
N GLU A 214 15.56 2.84 1.04
CA GLU A 214 14.76 3.81 1.80
C GLU A 214 15.11 5.28 1.50
N PRO A 215 15.12 5.73 0.23
CA PRO A 215 15.36 7.15 -0.04
C PRO A 215 14.31 8.03 0.64
N GLY A 216 14.75 9.21 1.09
CA GLY A 216 13.88 10.19 1.74
C GLY A 216 14.19 11.63 1.36
N VAL A 217 13.17 12.49 1.39
CA VAL A 217 13.29 13.95 1.23
C VAL A 217 12.64 14.63 2.43
N TYR A 218 13.42 15.46 3.13
CA TYR A 218 12.99 16.18 4.33
C TYR A 218 13.25 17.67 4.12
N LEU A 219 12.19 18.47 4.12
CA LEU A 219 12.26 19.90 3.87
C LEU A 219 11.83 20.66 5.11
N LYS A 220 12.77 21.41 5.69
CA LYS A 220 12.56 22.23 6.91
C LYS A 220 11.31 23.10 6.76
N GLY A 221 10.45 23.06 7.78
CA GLY A 221 9.22 23.85 7.85
C GLY A 221 8.05 23.32 6.99
N TRP A 222 8.24 22.24 6.22
CA TRP A 222 7.17 21.66 5.41
C TRP A 222 6.79 20.24 5.83
N GLY A 223 7.75 19.32 5.88
CA GLY A 223 7.53 17.90 6.13
C GLY A 223 8.58 17.03 5.45
N GLY A 224 8.40 15.72 5.53
CA GLY A 224 9.26 14.74 4.88
C GLY A 224 8.50 13.57 4.29
N VAL A 225 9.13 12.90 3.33
CA VAL A 225 8.63 11.70 2.69
C VAL A 225 9.76 10.69 2.62
N ARG A 226 9.54 9.49 3.16
CA ARG A 226 10.40 8.32 3.01
C ARG A 226 9.56 7.13 2.53
N ILE A 227 10.16 6.32 1.66
CA ILE A 227 9.55 5.10 1.13
C ILE A 227 10.61 4.02 1.13
N GLU A 228 10.33 2.90 1.79
CA GLU A 228 11.31 1.87 2.06
C GLU A 228 10.79 0.47 1.74
N ASP A 229 11.61 -0.31 1.05
CA ASP A 229 11.35 -1.74 0.86
C ASP A 229 12.59 -2.53 1.31
N MET A 230 12.37 -3.70 1.93
CA MET A 230 13.42 -4.71 2.05
C MET A 230 13.56 -5.51 0.76
N VAL A 231 14.79 -5.75 0.32
CA VAL A 231 15.11 -6.50 -0.90
C VAL A 231 16.11 -7.60 -0.63
N LEU A 232 15.83 -8.79 -1.16
CA LEU A 232 16.76 -9.91 -1.23
C LEU A 232 17.60 -9.81 -2.50
N ILE A 233 18.91 -9.80 -2.37
CA ILE A 233 19.84 -9.87 -3.48
C ILE A 233 19.92 -11.31 -3.98
N THR A 234 19.75 -11.48 -5.30
CA THR A 234 19.81 -12.80 -5.95
C THR A 234 20.97 -12.85 -6.93
N GLY A 235 21.31 -14.05 -7.41
CA GLY A 235 22.35 -14.22 -8.43
C GLY A 235 22.09 -13.45 -9.73
N ARG A 236 20.82 -13.18 -10.07
CA ARG A 236 20.41 -12.53 -11.33
C ARG A 236 19.81 -11.13 -11.15
N GLY A 237 19.69 -10.62 -9.93
CA GLY A 237 19.01 -9.35 -9.68
C GLY A 237 18.63 -9.17 -8.22
N MET A 238 17.38 -8.80 -7.98
CA MET A 238 16.82 -8.69 -6.62
C MET A 238 15.39 -9.24 -6.58
N ARG A 239 14.90 -9.53 -5.38
CA ARG A 239 13.50 -9.80 -5.10
C ARG A 239 13.04 -8.84 -4.00
N ASN A 240 12.01 -8.05 -4.30
CA ASN A 240 11.37 -7.22 -3.29
C ASN A 240 10.61 -8.11 -2.31
N LEU A 241 10.85 -7.93 -1.02
CA LEU A 241 10.16 -8.66 0.05
C LEU A 241 8.94 -7.90 0.57
N ALA A 242 8.84 -6.61 0.28
CA ALA A 242 7.71 -5.77 0.64
C ALA A 242 6.65 -5.71 -0.48
N ASN A 243 5.39 -5.98 -0.12
CA ASN A 243 4.19 -5.93 -0.94
C ASN A 243 3.25 -4.79 -0.55
N ALA A 244 3.48 -4.10 0.57
CA ALA A 244 2.66 -2.97 0.98
C ALA A 244 2.63 -1.90 -0.13
N PRO A 245 1.44 -1.41 -0.53
CA PRO A 245 1.32 -0.48 -1.64
C PRO A 245 2.05 0.84 -1.35
N LYS A 246 2.74 1.37 -2.35
CA LYS A 246 3.37 2.70 -2.34
C LYS A 246 2.42 3.74 -2.94
N ILE A 247 1.18 3.74 -2.42
CA ILE A 247 0.11 4.65 -2.87
C ILE A 247 -0.05 5.71 -1.78
N PRO A 248 0.20 7.00 -2.09
CA PRO A 248 0.31 8.05 -1.07
C PRO A 248 -1.03 8.52 -0.50
N VAL A 249 -2.16 8.20 -1.13
CA VAL A 249 -3.47 8.69 -0.73
C VAL A 249 -4.35 7.51 -0.41
N LEU A 250 -4.86 7.46 0.83
CA LEU A 250 -5.83 6.46 1.24
C LEU A 250 -7.14 6.75 0.52
N LYS A 251 -7.40 6.00 -0.55
CA LYS A 251 -8.67 6.11 -1.26
C LYS A 251 -9.67 5.14 -0.64
N THR A 252 -10.89 5.59 -0.42
CA THR A 252 -12.02 4.75 -0.01
C THR A 252 -12.45 3.90 -1.20
N PRO A 253 -12.33 2.57 -1.15
CA PRO A 253 -12.83 1.71 -2.21
C PRO A 253 -14.36 1.73 -2.22
N ILE A 254 -14.92 2.22 -3.32
CA ILE A 254 -16.36 2.27 -3.57
C ILE A 254 -16.67 1.32 -4.70
N MET A 255 -17.58 0.39 -4.49
CA MET A 255 -17.96 -0.60 -5.48
C MET A 255 -19.36 -0.34 -6.01
N VAL A 256 -19.49 -0.33 -7.34
CA VAL A 256 -20.77 -0.28 -8.05
C VAL A 256 -20.93 -1.52 -8.92
N PHE A 257 -22.17 -1.91 -9.21
CA PHE A 257 -22.50 -3.10 -9.98
C PHE A 257 -23.39 -2.74 -11.17
N GLY A 258 -23.25 -3.46 -12.27
CA GLY A 258 -24.16 -3.27 -13.41
C GLY A 258 -23.79 -4.10 -14.63
N THR A 259 -24.73 -4.19 -15.57
CA THR A 259 -24.45 -4.77 -16.88
C THR A 259 -23.56 -3.83 -17.70
N PHE A 260 -23.82 -2.51 -17.66
CA PHE A 260 -23.10 -1.50 -18.45
C PHE A 260 -23.01 -1.85 -19.94
N ASP A 261 -24.12 -2.35 -20.49
CA ASP A 261 -24.24 -2.73 -21.90
C ASP A 261 -24.64 -1.51 -22.73
N GLY A 262 -23.63 -0.81 -23.26
CA GLY A 262 -23.79 0.50 -23.89
C GLY A 262 -23.72 1.63 -22.84
N LEU A 263 -22.57 2.33 -22.80
CA LEU A 263 -22.39 3.46 -21.90
C LEU A 263 -23.18 4.69 -22.38
N HIS A 264 -23.90 5.33 -21.45
CA HIS A 264 -24.68 6.54 -21.69
C HIS A 264 -24.60 7.49 -20.49
N LYS A 265 -25.19 8.69 -20.60
CA LYS A 265 -25.09 9.76 -19.57
C LYS A 265 -25.54 9.29 -18.17
N GLY A 266 -26.56 8.44 -18.09
CA GLY A 266 -27.00 7.82 -16.83
C GLY A 266 -25.92 7.00 -16.12
N HIS A 267 -25.12 6.22 -16.83
CA HIS A 267 -23.99 5.49 -16.23
C HIS A 267 -22.91 6.45 -15.72
N LEU A 268 -22.62 7.52 -16.48
CA LEU A 268 -21.64 8.52 -16.05
C LEU A 268 -22.11 9.26 -14.80
N ASP A 269 -23.39 9.60 -14.70
CA ASP A 269 -23.96 10.21 -13.50
C ASP A 269 -23.94 9.26 -12.31
N PHE A 270 -24.27 7.99 -12.52
CA PHE A 270 -24.17 6.96 -11.49
C PHE A 270 -22.74 6.85 -10.91
N PHE A 271 -21.72 6.85 -11.78
CA PHE A 271 -20.32 6.88 -11.33
C PHE A 271 -19.96 8.18 -10.59
N LYS A 272 -20.46 9.34 -11.04
CA LYS A 272 -20.26 10.62 -10.34
C LYS A 272 -20.89 10.60 -8.95
N GLN A 273 -22.13 10.12 -8.84
CA GLN A 273 -22.84 9.98 -7.56
C GLN A 273 -22.10 9.04 -6.61
N ALA A 274 -21.63 7.87 -7.10
CA ALA A 274 -20.85 6.93 -6.30
C ALA A 274 -19.57 7.57 -5.77
N ARG A 275 -18.84 8.30 -6.62
CA ARG A 275 -17.63 9.03 -6.20
C ARG A 275 -17.89 10.09 -5.14
N ARG A 276 -19.06 10.73 -5.12
CA ARG A 276 -19.43 11.74 -4.11
C ARG A 276 -19.66 11.14 -2.70
N LEU A 277 -19.73 9.82 -2.57
CA LEU A 277 -19.93 9.16 -1.26
C LEU A 277 -18.69 9.15 -0.36
N SER A 278 -17.51 9.45 -0.91
CA SER A 278 -16.27 9.65 -0.15
C SER A 278 -15.55 10.89 -0.66
N GLU A 279 -14.82 11.56 0.22
CA GLU A 279 -13.92 12.64 -0.19
C GLU A 279 -12.83 12.13 -1.15
N ASN A 280 -12.34 10.89 -0.97
CA ASN A 280 -11.27 10.30 -1.79
C ASN A 280 -11.65 8.94 -2.39
N PRO A 281 -12.51 8.90 -3.41
CA PRO A 281 -13.06 7.64 -3.92
C PRO A 281 -12.05 6.88 -4.81
N PHE A 282 -11.97 5.57 -4.60
CA PHE A 282 -11.45 4.59 -5.57
C PHE A 282 -12.63 3.79 -6.12
N LEU A 283 -13.09 4.13 -7.32
CA LEU A 283 -14.28 3.53 -7.91
C LEU A 283 -13.94 2.21 -8.59
N ILE A 284 -14.48 1.12 -8.03
CA ILE A 284 -14.45 -0.24 -8.56
C ILE A 284 -15.79 -0.49 -9.25
N VAL A 285 -15.75 -0.77 -10.56
CA VAL A 285 -16.96 -1.13 -11.32
C VAL A 285 -16.97 -2.63 -11.56
N SER A 286 -17.97 -3.31 -11.01
CA SER A 286 -18.23 -4.73 -11.26
C SER A 286 -19.18 -4.93 -12.43
N ILE A 287 -18.67 -5.58 -13.47
CA ILE A 287 -19.41 -5.92 -14.68
C ILE A 287 -20.13 -7.25 -14.46
N ALA A 288 -21.45 -7.24 -14.58
CA ALA A 288 -22.26 -8.45 -14.46
C ALA A 288 -21.88 -9.47 -15.56
N ARG A 289 -21.83 -10.75 -15.17
CA ARG A 289 -21.57 -11.87 -16.08
C ARG A 289 -22.70 -12.06 -17.08
N ASP A 290 -22.39 -12.43 -18.31
CA ASP A 290 -23.38 -12.63 -19.38
C ASP A 290 -24.43 -13.68 -18.95
N LEU A 291 -23.98 -14.78 -18.34
CA LEU A 291 -24.84 -15.84 -17.79
C LEU A 291 -25.82 -15.30 -16.74
N ASN A 292 -25.35 -14.46 -15.81
CA ASN A 292 -26.20 -13.89 -14.77
C ASN A 292 -27.18 -12.88 -15.35
N VAL A 293 -26.76 -12.11 -16.36
CA VAL A 293 -27.64 -11.15 -17.03
C VAL A 293 -28.75 -11.88 -17.77
N LYS A 294 -28.44 -12.95 -18.52
CA LYS A 294 -29.43 -13.78 -19.20
C LYS A 294 -30.42 -14.40 -18.20
N ARG A 295 -29.93 -14.92 -17.07
CA ARG A 295 -30.78 -15.50 -16.02
C ARG A 295 -31.75 -14.49 -15.39
N ILE A 296 -31.28 -13.27 -15.10
CA ILE A 296 -32.09 -12.25 -14.41
C ILE A 296 -33.01 -11.49 -15.39
N LYS A 297 -32.51 -11.15 -16.58
CA LYS A 297 -33.20 -10.27 -17.54
C LYS A 297 -33.86 -11.02 -18.70
N GLY A 298 -33.74 -12.35 -18.76
CA GLY A 298 -34.25 -13.18 -19.85
C GLY A 298 -33.54 -13.01 -21.21
N ARG A 299 -32.54 -12.12 -21.30
CA ARG A 299 -31.82 -11.82 -22.54
C ARG A 299 -30.33 -11.61 -22.30
N SER A 300 -29.53 -11.98 -23.29
CA SER A 300 -28.09 -11.71 -23.29
C SER A 300 -27.80 -10.21 -23.50
N PRO A 301 -26.71 -9.68 -22.94
CA PRO A 301 -26.19 -8.37 -23.34
C PRO A 301 -25.87 -8.32 -24.83
N SER A 302 -26.00 -7.14 -25.43
CA SER A 302 -25.59 -6.87 -26.82
C SER A 302 -24.06 -6.95 -26.99
N LYS A 303 -23.29 -6.59 -25.96
CA LYS A 303 -21.83 -6.68 -25.94
C LYS A 303 -21.35 -7.73 -24.93
N GLY A 304 -20.41 -8.57 -25.34
CA GLY A 304 -19.79 -9.55 -24.45
C GLY A 304 -19.02 -8.92 -23.29
N GLU A 305 -18.80 -9.69 -22.22
CA GLU A 305 -18.09 -9.27 -21.00
C GLU A 305 -16.81 -8.46 -21.25
N ARG A 306 -15.93 -8.95 -22.13
CA ARG A 306 -14.64 -8.30 -22.43
C ARG A 306 -14.82 -6.92 -23.06
N ALA A 307 -15.77 -6.78 -23.98
CA ALA A 307 -16.06 -5.50 -24.62
C ALA A 307 -16.60 -4.48 -23.62
N ARG A 308 -17.56 -4.88 -22.78
CA ARG A 308 -18.13 -4.04 -21.72
C ARG A 308 -17.05 -3.60 -20.71
N MET A 309 -16.15 -4.50 -20.31
CA MET A 309 -15.03 -4.15 -19.43
C MET A 309 -14.10 -3.10 -20.04
N ILE A 310 -13.76 -3.23 -21.34
CA ILE A 310 -12.90 -2.27 -22.05
C ILE A 310 -13.56 -0.90 -22.11
N GLU A 311 -14.86 -0.84 -22.42
CA GLU A 311 -15.61 0.43 -22.49
C GLU A 311 -15.63 1.13 -21.13
N VAL A 312 -15.97 0.41 -20.07
CA VAL A 312 -16.00 0.97 -18.71
C VAL A 312 -14.61 1.42 -18.25
N LYS A 313 -13.56 0.66 -18.59
CA LYS A 313 -12.18 1.00 -18.23
C LYS A 313 -11.68 2.30 -18.88
N LYS A 314 -12.26 2.71 -20.01
CA LYS A 314 -11.93 3.98 -20.69
C LYS A 314 -12.53 5.20 -19.97
N ILE A 315 -13.45 5.02 -19.04
CA ILE A 315 -14.09 6.13 -18.32
C ILE A 315 -13.18 6.68 -17.23
N ARG A 316 -12.82 7.96 -17.32
CA ARG A 316 -11.92 8.65 -16.37
C ARG A 316 -12.35 8.58 -14.90
N LEU A 317 -13.65 8.38 -14.65
CA LEU A 317 -14.20 8.28 -13.29
C LEU A 317 -13.97 6.90 -12.65
N VAL A 318 -13.56 5.89 -13.42
CA VAL A 318 -13.40 4.51 -12.97
C VAL A 318 -11.93 4.22 -12.70
N ASP A 319 -11.61 3.79 -11.46
CA ASP A 319 -10.24 3.44 -11.08
C ASP A 319 -9.92 1.96 -11.39
N LYS A 320 -10.91 1.07 -11.26
CA LYS A 320 -10.75 -0.38 -11.48
C LYS A 320 -12.03 -1.00 -12.04
N VAL A 321 -11.86 -1.99 -12.93
CA VAL A 321 -12.96 -2.79 -13.48
C VAL A 321 -12.74 -4.26 -13.14
N VAL A 322 -13.78 -4.92 -12.67
CA VAL A 322 -13.76 -6.35 -12.31
C VAL A 322 -14.98 -7.05 -12.92
N LEU A 323 -14.92 -8.38 -13.04
CA LEU A 323 -16.08 -9.19 -13.39
C LEU A 323 -16.79 -9.66 -12.12
N GLY A 324 -18.11 -9.74 -12.18
CA GLY A 324 -18.93 -10.35 -11.16
C GLY A 324 -18.64 -11.84 -10.97
N GLY A 325 -19.11 -12.40 -9.86
CA GLY A 325 -19.00 -13.83 -9.57
C GLY A 325 -19.87 -14.68 -10.52
N ASN A 326 -19.34 -15.83 -10.97
CA ASN A 326 -20.07 -16.78 -11.82
C ASN A 326 -21.17 -17.55 -11.06
N ARG A 327 -20.85 -18.07 -9.87
CA ARG A 327 -21.77 -18.87 -9.04
C ARG A 327 -22.09 -18.16 -7.73
N ASN A 328 -21.03 -17.78 -7.00
CA ASN A 328 -21.14 -16.96 -5.80
C ASN A 328 -20.97 -15.48 -6.17
N TYR A 329 -22.05 -14.72 -6.10
CA TYR A 329 -22.04 -13.30 -6.43
C TYR A 329 -21.21 -12.47 -5.42
N LEU A 330 -20.92 -12.95 -4.21
CA LEU A 330 -20.08 -12.26 -3.23
C LEU A 330 -18.58 -12.38 -3.52
N SER A 331 -18.14 -13.38 -4.30
CA SER A 331 -16.72 -13.70 -4.51
C SER A 331 -15.85 -12.49 -4.87
N HIS A 332 -16.31 -11.68 -5.81
CA HIS A 332 -15.61 -10.48 -6.24
C HIS A 332 -15.66 -9.35 -5.19
N ILE A 333 -16.71 -9.26 -4.38
CA ILE A 333 -16.79 -8.31 -3.26
C ILE A 333 -15.79 -8.70 -2.17
N LEU A 334 -15.67 -9.99 -1.84
CA LEU A 334 -14.72 -10.51 -0.85
C LEU A 334 -13.27 -10.31 -1.26
N LYS A 335 -13.00 -10.38 -2.57
CA LYS A 335 -11.69 -10.10 -3.14
C LYS A 335 -11.33 -8.62 -3.07
N GLU A 336 -12.28 -7.75 -3.41
CA GLU A 336 -12.04 -6.32 -3.55
C GLU A 336 -12.20 -5.53 -2.23
N LYS A 337 -12.94 -6.08 -1.27
CA LYS A 337 -13.16 -5.55 0.09
C LYS A 337 -13.52 -4.06 0.10
N PRO A 338 -14.58 -3.63 -0.62
CA PRO A 338 -14.98 -2.23 -0.62
C PRO A 338 -15.43 -1.77 0.77
N GLU A 339 -15.22 -0.49 1.05
CA GLU A 339 -15.75 0.17 2.25
C GLU A 339 -17.17 0.68 2.00
N ILE A 340 -17.47 1.05 0.76
CA ILE A 340 -18.79 1.52 0.34
C ILE A 340 -19.28 0.69 -0.84
N ILE A 341 -20.51 0.19 -0.76
CA ILE A 341 -21.24 -0.37 -1.88
C ILE A 341 -22.31 0.64 -2.30
N ALA A 342 -22.22 1.12 -3.54
CA ALA A 342 -23.15 2.06 -4.13
C ALA A 342 -24.08 1.33 -5.12
N LEU A 343 -25.34 1.18 -4.74
CA LEU A 343 -26.36 0.48 -5.52
C LEU A 343 -27.13 1.46 -6.41
N GLY A 344 -27.46 0.99 -7.62
CA GLY A 344 -28.41 1.64 -8.51
C GLY A 344 -29.82 1.63 -7.92
N TYR A 345 -30.65 2.57 -8.35
CA TYR A 345 -32.03 2.68 -7.87
C TYR A 345 -32.89 1.44 -8.18
N ASP A 346 -32.57 0.72 -9.25
CA ASP A 346 -33.27 -0.45 -9.79
C ASP A 346 -32.73 -1.78 -9.24
N GLN A 347 -31.74 -1.75 -8.35
CA GLN A 347 -31.14 -2.95 -7.76
C GLN A 347 -31.82 -3.34 -6.44
N SER A 348 -33.16 -3.50 -6.46
CA SER A 348 -33.98 -3.84 -5.27
C SER A 348 -33.64 -5.21 -4.67
N GLU A 349 -33.29 -6.20 -5.50
CA GLU A 349 -32.95 -7.56 -5.06
C GLU A 349 -31.69 -7.63 -4.16
N TYR A 350 -30.86 -6.57 -4.14
CA TYR A 350 -29.60 -6.54 -3.40
C TYR A 350 -29.71 -5.98 -1.97
N THR A 351 -30.85 -5.47 -1.47
CA THR A 351 -30.83 -4.73 -0.20
C THR A 351 -31.11 -5.52 1.07
N ASP A 352 -32.00 -6.51 1.05
CA ASP A 352 -32.50 -7.06 2.33
C ASP A 352 -31.57 -8.11 2.93
N ASN A 353 -30.95 -8.95 2.08
CA ASN A 353 -30.02 -10.00 2.54
C ASN A 353 -28.54 -9.65 2.40
N LEU A 354 -28.15 -8.73 1.50
CA LEU A 354 -26.73 -8.44 1.21
C LEU A 354 -25.95 -8.02 2.46
N LYS A 355 -26.54 -7.18 3.33
CA LYS A 355 -25.86 -6.74 4.55
C LYS A 355 -25.55 -7.92 5.47
N LYS A 356 -26.50 -8.84 5.61
CA LYS A 356 -26.35 -10.07 6.42
C LYS A 356 -25.32 -11.00 5.78
N GLU A 357 -25.47 -11.28 4.49
CA GLU A 357 -24.56 -12.18 3.75
C GLU A 357 -23.11 -11.66 3.73
N LEU A 358 -22.91 -10.34 3.63
CA LEU A 358 -21.58 -9.73 3.75
C LEU A 358 -21.02 -9.87 5.17
N ALA A 359 -21.85 -9.69 6.20
CA ALA A 359 -21.43 -9.86 7.59
C ALA A 359 -21.04 -11.31 7.90
N ASP A 360 -21.83 -12.28 7.42
CA ASP A 360 -21.56 -13.72 7.54
C ASP A 360 -20.27 -14.11 6.80
N ALA A 361 -19.99 -13.46 5.67
CA ALA A 361 -18.75 -13.61 4.93
C ALA A 361 -17.55 -12.81 5.51
N GLY A 362 -17.71 -12.16 6.67
CA GLY A 362 -16.63 -11.48 7.39
C GLY A 362 -16.45 -9.98 7.06
N LEU A 363 -17.35 -9.37 6.29
CA LEU A 363 -17.35 -7.96 5.91
C LEU A 363 -18.41 -7.16 6.69
N LYS A 364 -18.19 -6.96 7.99
CA LYS A 364 -19.19 -6.42 8.92
C LYS A 364 -19.45 -4.90 8.83
N ASN A 365 -18.52 -4.13 8.28
CA ASN A 365 -18.53 -2.65 8.36
C ASN A 365 -18.71 -1.95 7.00
N ILE A 366 -19.34 -2.60 6.02
CA ILE A 366 -19.56 -2.00 4.70
C ILE A 366 -20.74 -1.04 4.74
N LYS A 367 -20.54 0.19 4.24
CA LYS A 367 -21.63 1.16 4.04
C LYS A 367 -22.34 0.87 2.72
N ILE A 368 -23.61 0.49 2.76
CA ILE A 368 -24.44 0.30 1.56
C ILE A 368 -25.27 1.58 1.35
N VAL A 369 -25.18 2.17 0.15
CA VAL A 369 -25.89 3.40 -0.22
C VAL A 369 -26.62 3.20 -1.54
N ARG A 370 -27.92 3.52 -1.57
CA ARG A 370 -28.71 3.53 -2.81
C ARG A 370 -28.68 4.92 -3.44
N LEU A 371 -28.27 4.99 -4.70
CA LEU A 371 -28.11 6.25 -5.45
C LEU A 371 -29.39 6.66 -6.18
N LYS A 372 -29.53 7.97 -6.47
CA LYS A 372 -30.74 8.54 -7.07
C LYS A 372 -30.85 8.22 -8.56
N LYS A 373 -32.10 8.14 -9.06
CA LYS A 373 -32.42 8.03 -10.50
C LYS A 373 -31.92 9.26 -11.26
N TYR A 374 -31.25 9.06 -12.39
CA TYR A 374 -30.93 10.13 -13.35
C TYR A 374 -31.94 10.08 -14.52
N TYR A 375 -32.90 11.01 -14.54
CA TYR A 375 -33.95 11.14 -15.58
C TYR A 375 -34.50 9.79 -16.10
N PRO A 376 -35.28 9.06 -15.28
CA PRO A 376 -35.65 7.66 -15.53
C PRO A 376 -36.46 7.45 -16.81
N ASN A 377 -37.15 8.49 -17.30
CA ASN A 377 -37.99 8.44 -18.49
C ASN A 377 -37.19 8.59 -19.81
N LEU A 378 -35.90 8.96 -19.74
CA LEU A 378 -35.05 9.22 -20.91
C LEU A 378 -33.83 8.29 -21.03
N TYR A 379 -33.28 7.81 -19.90
CA TYR A 379 -31.97 7.14 -19.89
C TYR A 379 -31.92 5.76 -19.23
N LYS A 380 -33.03 5.00 -19.21
CA LYS A 380 -32.99 3.59 -18.84
C LYS A 380 -32.35 2.80 -19.99
N SER A 381 -31.36 1.94 -19.72
CA SER A 381 -30.68 1.18 -20.78
C SER A 381 -31.64 0.30 -21.59
N SER A 382 -32.78 -0.10 -21.03
CA SER A 382 -33.85 -0.81 -21.74
C SER A 382 -34.66 0.07 -22.73
N ILE A 383 -34.61 1.39 -22.56
CA ILE A 383 -35.30 2.38 -23.42
C ILE A 383 -34.38 2.84 -24.55
N ILE A 384 -33.08 3.01 -24.27
CA ILE A 384 -32.10 3.46 -25.29
C ILE A 384 -31.85 2.40 -26.37
N THR A 385 -31.94 1.10 -26.04
CA THR A 385 -31.78 0.01 -27.03
C THR A 385 -32.97 -0.16 -28.00
N LYS A 386 -33.95 0.75 -28.00
CA LYS A 386 -35.14 0.73 -28.88
C LYS A 386 -35.15 1.85 -29.94
N LYS A 387 -34.07 2.62 -30.09
CA LYS A 387 -33.93 3.62 -31.16
C LYS A 387 -32.80 3.25 -32.10
#